data_AF-A0A8S3Y971-F1
#
_entry.id   AF-A0A8S3Y971-F1
#
_cell.length_a   1.000
_cell.length_b   1.000
_cell.length_c   1.000
_cell.angle_alpha   90.00
_cell.angle_beta   90.00
_cell.angle_gamma   90.00
#
_symmetry.space_group_name_H-M   'P 1'
#
loop_
_entity.id
_entity.type
_entity.pdbx_description
1 polymer ?
#
loop_
_entity_poly.entity_id
_entity_poly.type
_entity_poly.pdbx_seq_one_letter_code
_entity_poly.pdbx_strand_id
1 'polypeptide(L)'
;MEVVASQIASVTPMDPVTITPEDVAEAVRRAPNWKSTGLDGLHHYWLKGFVVCHAVLARQFQEALDQNSLPSLFTTGITHLVPKDQDTD
;
A
#
# COMPACT_ATOMS: atom_id res chain seq x y z
N MET A 1 4.53 -0.64 -30.89
CA MET A 1 5.17 0.19 -29.83
C MET A 1 5.31 1.66 -30.24
N GLU A 2 5.44 1.97 -31.53
CA GLU A 2 5.67 3.34 -32.03
C GLU A 2 4.45 4.28 -31.89
N VAL A 3 3.23 3.75 -32.01
CA VAL A 3 1.98 4.53 -31.88
C VAL A 3 1.71 4.99 -30.44
N VAL A 4 2.18 4.24 -29.44
CA VAL A 4 2.01 4.62 -28.03
C VAL A 4 2.95 5.78 -27.70
N ALA A 5 4.20 5.73 -28.17
CA ALA A 5 5.21 6.78 -27.94
C ALA A 5 4.77 8.17 -28.44
N SER A 6 4.06 8.24 -29.57
CA SER A 6 3.58 9.52 -30.12
C SER A 6 2.43 10.14 -29.31
N GLN A 7 1.67 9.33 -28.56
CA GLN A 7 0.57 9.79 -27.70
C GLN A 7 1.03 10.24 -26.31
N ILE A 8 2.19 9.75 -25.82
CA ILE A 8 2.74 10.14 -24.50
C ILE A 8 3.45 11.51 -24.57
N ALA A 9 3.89 11.92 -25.76
CA ALA A 9 4.66 13.16 -25.94
C ALA A 9 3.88 14.44 -25.63
N SER A 10 2.54 14.40 -25.66
CA SER A 10 1.67 15.54 -25.35
C SER A 10 1.24 15.61 -23.89
N VAL A 11 1.58 14.60 -23.08
CA VAL A 11 1.19 14.52 -21.67
C VAL A 11 2.33 15.06 -20.80
N THR A 12 2.02 16.06 -19.99
CA THR A 12 2.97 16.57 -18.99
C THR A 12 3.32 15.44 -18.01
N PRO A 13 4.62 15.16 -17.78
CA PRO A 13 5.01 14.13 -16.83
C PRO A 13 4.52 14.50 -15.43
N MET A 14 4.17 13.48 -14.65
CA MET A 14 3.86 13.65 -13.24
C MET A 14 5.08 14.19 -12.50
N ASP A 15 4.86 15.11 -11.57
CA ASP A 15 5.91 15.62 -10.71
C ASP A 15 6.54 14.51 -9.85
N PRO A 16 7.81 14.64 -9.43
CA PRO A 16 8.44 13.67 -8.55
C PRO A 16 7.64 13.47 -7.27
N VAL A 17 7.25 12.23 -7.00
CA VAL A 17 6.50 11.86 -5.79
C VAL A 17 7.48 11.61 -4.64
N THR A 18 7.26 12.30 -3.51
CA THR A 18 7.97 12.06 -2.26
C THR A 18 6.98 11.60 -1.21
N ILE A 19 7.18 10.41 -0.66
CA ILE A 19 6.31 9.85 0.38
C ILE A 19 6.82 10.27 1.76
N THR A 20 5.97 10.96 2.51
CA THR A 20 6.27 11.46 3.86
C THR A 20 5.60 10.61 4.95
N PRO A 21 6.07 10.68 6.21
CA PRO A 21 5.41 10.03 7.33
C PRO A 21 3.95 10.50 7.51
N GLU A 22 3.66 11.76 7.17
CA GLU A 22 2.33 12.35 7.23
C GLU A 22 1.37 11.68 6.22
N ASP A 23 1.87 11.36 5.02
CA ASP A 23 1.10 10.61 4.02
C ASP A 23 0.72 9.23 4.54
N VAL A 24 1.66 8.54 5.21
CA VAL A 24 1.42 7.25 5.84
C VAL A 24 0.39 7.38 6.98
N ALA A 25 0.52 8.40 7.81
CA ALA A 25 -0.40 8.65 8.91
C ALA A 25 -1.84 8.87 8.41
N GLU A 26 -2.02 9.68 7.37
CA GLU A 26 -3.33 9.95 6.79
C GLU A 26 -3.92 8.72 6.08
N ALA A 27 -3.10 7.95 5.37
CA ALA A 27 -3.51 6.69 4.74
C ALA A 27 -3.97 5.67 5.80
N VAL A 28 -3.15 5.44 6.82
CA VAL A 28 -3.44 4.48 7.90
C VAL A 28 -4.65 4.92 8.71
N ARG A 29 -4.87 6.22 8.93
CA ARG A 29 -6.05 6.76 9.63
C ARG A 29 -7.36 6.31 8.97
N ARG A 30 -7.41 6.31 7.64
CA ARG A 30 -8.58 5.92 6.84
C ARG A 30 -8.75 4.40 6.73
N ALA A 31 -7.72 3.61 7.03
CA ALA A 31 -7.77 2.17 6.91
C ALA A 31 -8.68 1.52 7.99
N PRO A 32 -9.49 0.49 7.69
CA PRO A 32 -10.34 -0.15 8.69
C PRO A 32 -9.50 -0.99 9.67
N ASN A 33 -9.78 -0.87 10.97
CA ASN A 33 -8.93 -1.42 12.04
C ASN A 33 -8.66 -2.93 11.95
N TRP A 34 -9.69 -3.73 11.72
CA TRP A 34 -9.66 -5.19 11.83
C TRP A 34 -9.72 -5.88 10.46
N LYS A 35 -9.09 -5.29 9.45
CA LYS A 35 -8.88 -6.00 8.18
C LYS A 35 -7.81 -7.07 8.36
N SER A 36 -7.92 -8.12 7.53
CA SER A 36 -6.93 -9.19 7.45
C SER A 36 -5.54 -8.59 7.21
N THR A 37 -4.57 -9.12 7.93
CA THR A 37 -3.19 -8.67 7.88
C THR A 37 -2.46 -9.22 6.65
N GLY A 38 -1.32 -8.62 6.32
CA GLY A 38 -0.37 -9.23 5.41
C GLY A 38 0.38 -10.40 6.06
N LEU A 39 1.49 -10.79 5.45
CA LEU A 39 2.40 -11.80 6.01
C LEU A 39 3.08 -11.35 7.32
N ASP A 40 3.01 -10.06 7.64
CA ASP A 40 3.55 -9.45 8.86
C ASP A 40 2.68 -9.67 10.10
N GLY A 41 1.42 -10.11 9.92
CA GLY A 41 0.48 -10.28 11.03
C GLY A 41 0.03 -8.96 11.68
N LEU A 42 0.30 -7.81 11.06
CA LEU A 42 0.03 -6.51 11.66
C LEU A 42 -1.30 -5.92 11.15
N HIS A 43 -2.25 -5.73 12.05
CA HIS A 43 -3.51 -5.06 11.72
C HIS A 43 -3.32 -3.54 11.58
N HIS A 44 -4.17 -2.92 10.77
CA HIS A 44 -4.22 -1.45 10.66
C HIS A 44 -4.46 -0.77 12.01
N TYR A 45 -5.18 -1.42 12.94
CA TYR A 45 -5.33 -0.94 14.30
C TYR A 45 -3.98 -0.61 14.97
N TRP A 46 -3.02 -1.53 14.87
CA TRP A 46 -1.69 -1.36 15.45
C TRP A 46 -0.88 -0.32 14.69
N LEU A 47 -0.98 -0.31 13.35
CA LEU A 47 -0.34 0.71 12.52
C LEU A 47 -0.81 2.13 12.87
N LYS A 48 -2.08 2.31 13.25
CA LYS A 48 -2.59 3.61 13.74
C LYS A 48 -1.95 4.04 15.05
N GLY A 49 -1.73 3.09 15.97
CA GLY A 49 -1.14 3.35 17.28
C GLY A 49 0.37 3.52 17.26
N PHE A 50 1.07 2.84 16.36
CA PHE A 50 2.53 2.82 16.28
C PHE A 50 3.07 3.89 15.33
N VAL A 51 2.92 5.16 15.72
CA VAL A 51 3.37 6.33 14.93
C VAL A 51 4.88 6.28 14.61
N VAL A 52 5.69 5.70 15.50
CA VAL A 52 7.13 5.52 15.28
C VAL A 52 7.43 4.70 14.01
N CYS A 53 6.53 3.77 13.63
CA CYS A 53 6.68 2.97 12.43
C CYS A 53 6.39 3.75 11.14
N HIS A 54 5.67 4.88 11.19
CA HIS A 54 5.27 5.64 9.99
C HIS A 54 6.49 6.17 9.22
N ALA A 55 7.53 6.60 9.94
CA ALA A 55 8.78 7.04 9.32
C ALA A 55 9.51 5.90 8.57
N VAL A 56 9.50 4.69 9.15
CA VAL A 56 10.10 3.51 8.51
C VAL A 56 9.30 3.08 7.28
N LEU A 57 7.97 3.09 7.38
CA LEU A 57 7.08 2.76 6.26
C LEU A 57 7.22 3.74 5.10
N ALA A 58 7.25 5.05 5.38
CA ALA A 58 7.45 6.08 4.37
C ALA A 58 8.77 5.87 3.61
N ARG A 59 9.86 5.60 4.35
CA ARG A 59 11.16 5.27 3.74
C ARG A 59 11.07 4.03 2.85
N GLN A 60 10.43 2.95 3.30
CA GLN A 60 10.32 1.72 2.50
C GLN A 60 9.44 1.90 1.27
N PHE A 61 8.36 2.70 1.36
CA PHE A 61 7.55 3.03 0.20
C PHE A 61 8.32 3.87 -0.81
N GLN A 62 9.10 4.85 -0.35
CA GLN A 62 9.97 5.64 -1.22
C GLN A 62 11.04 4.76 -1.88
N GLU A 63 11.72 3.91 -1.12
CA GLU A 63 12.72 2.98 -1.64
C GLU A 63 12.15 2.07 -2.74
N ALA A 64 10.92 1.59 -2.57
CA ALA A 64 10.26 0.76 -3.57
C ALA A 64 9.95 1.52 -4.88
N LEU A 65 9.59 2.80 -4.78
CA LEU A 65 9.40 3.67 -5.95
C LEU A 65 10.74 3.94 -6.66
N ASP A 66 11.76 4.33 -5.90
CA ASP A 66 13.08 4.69 -6.44
C ASP A 66 13.76 3.50 -7.13
N GLN A 67 13.61 2.31 -6.56
CA GLN A 67 14.21 1.07 -7.09
C GLN A 67 13.37 0.42 -8.19
N ASN A 68 12.15 0.90 -8.44
CA ASN A 68 11.16 0.24 -9.30
C ASN A 68 10.99 -1.25 -8.97
N SER A 69 11.06 -1.60 -7.67
CA SER A 69 10.98 -2.97 -7.18
C SER A 69 10.15 -3.02 -5.92
N LEU A 70 9.14 -3.90 -5.91
CA LEU A 70 8.25 -4.07 -4.76
C LEU A 70 8.70 -5.27 -3.93
N PRO A 71 8.85 -5.11 -2.59
CA PRO A 71 9.10 -6.25 -1.72
C PRO A 71 7.93 -7.24 -1.77
N SER A 72 8.23 -8.53 -1.58
CA SER A 72 7.22 -9.59 -1.58
C SER A 72 6.10 -9.33 -0.57
N LEU A 73 6.42 -8.70 0.55
CA LEU A 73 5.44 -8.31 1.58
C LEU A 73 4.31 -7.42 1.03
N PHE A 74 4.59 -6.55 0.05
CA PHE A 74 3.57 -5.67 -0.54
C PHE A 74 2.69 -6.36 -1.58
N THR A 75 3.17 -7.47 -2.14
CA THR A 75 2.53 -8.14 -3.29
C THR A 75 1.95 -9.50 -2.94
N THR A 76 2.18 -10.00 -1.72
CA THR A 76 1.74 -11.31 -1.25
C THR A 76 0.94 -11.19 0.05
N GLY A 77 0.02 -12.13 0.28
CA GLY A 77 -0.86 -12.11 1.45
C GLY A 77 -1.35 -13.50 1.82
N ILE A 78 -1.98 -13.61 2.99
CA ILE A 78 -2.55 -14.87 3.48
C ILE A 78 -4.02 -14.96 3.05
N THR A 79 -4.34 -15.99 2.27
CA THR A 79 -5.72 -16.27 1.86
C THR A 79 -6.42 -17.11 2.93
N HIS A 80 -7.45 -16.54 3.55
CA HIS A 80 -8.32 -17.26 4.48
C HIS A 80 -9.57 -17.76 3.75
N LEU A 81 -9.84 -19.07 3.80
CA LEU A 81 -11.07 -19.66 3.29
C LEU A 81 -12.16 -19.56 4.36
N VAL A 82 -13.09 -18.62 4.18
CA VAL A 82 -14.26 -18.47 5.07
C VAL A 82 -15.46 -19.10 4.37
N PRO A 83 -16.01 -20.21 4.89
CA PRO A 83 -17.23 -20.79 4.32
C PRO A 83 -18.39 -19.83 4.50
N LYS A 84 -19.25 -19.71 3.49
CA LYS A 84 -20.50 -18.96 3.61
C LYS A 84 -21.40 -19.66 4.62
N ASP A 85 -22.04 -18.90 5.49
CA ASP A 85 -23.04 -19.44 6.41
C ASP A 85 -24.23 -20.03 5.62
N GLN A 86 -24.85 -21.08 6.15
CA GLN A 86 -26.03 -21.70 5.54
C GLN A 86 -27.33 -20.96 5.89
N ASP A 87 -27.30 -20.03 6.85
CA ASP A 87 -28.43 -19.15 7.14
C ASP A 87 -28.59 -18.10 6.03
N THR A 88 -29.37 -18.48 5.04
CA THR A 88 -30.07 -17.58 4.13
C THR A 88 -31.50 -17.49 4.63
N ASP A 89 -31.80 -16.47 5.44
CA ASP A 89 -33.19 -16.04 5.64
C ASP A 89 -33.81 -15.59 4.31
#